data_AF-A0A161MLG8-F1
#
_entry.id   AF-A0A161MLG8-F1
#
_cell.length_a   1.000
_cell.length_b   1.000
_cell.length_c   1.000
_cell.angle_alpha   90.00
_cell.angle_beta   90.00
_cell.angle_gamma   90.00
#
_symmetry.space_group_name_H-M   'P 1'
#
loop_
_entity.id
_entity.type
_entity.pdbx_description
1 polymer ?
#
loop_
_entity_poly.entity_id
_entity_poly.type
_entity_poly.pdbx_seq_one_letter_code
_entity_poly.pdbx_strand_id
1 'polypeptide(L)'
;GKRQLQNQLVIGARNMFIQTQDTPNPNSLKFLPGVKVLDERQTMDFPNSSDAYCSPLAKLLFRIEGVKSVFFGPDFITVTKVDEEMDWKLIKPEIFATIMDFFSSGLPVLNDVKPNADTEINEDDDETVRMIKELLDTRIRPTVQEDGGDVVFMGFSDGIVKLKLQGSCTNCPSSVVTLKKGIQNMMQFYIPEVM
;
A
#
# COMPACT_ATOMS: atom_id res chain seq x y z
N GLY A 1 35.97 -23.55 8.25
CA GLY A 1 36.17 -22.24 8.89
C GLY A 1 35.56 -21.17 8.02
N LYS A 2 34.70 -20.33 8.63
CA LYS A 2 34.20 -19.01 8.18
C LYS A 2 33.52 -18.92 6.80
N ARG A 3 32.19 -19.09 6.88
CA ARG A 3 31.12 -18.57 6.03
C ARG A 3 31.47 -17.24 5.36
N GLN A 4 31.19 -17.21 4.06
CA GLN A 4 31.08 -16.03 3.22
C GLN A 4 30.11 -15.03 3.87
N LEU A 5 30.61 -13.84 4.16
CA LEU A 5 29.82 -12.69 4.55
C LEU A 5 29.21 -12.08 3.28
N GLN A 6 27.88 -12.08 3.22
CA GLN A 6 27.10 -11.34 2.24
C GLN A 6 27.41 -9.85 2.39
N ASN A 7 27.80 -9.22 1.29
CA ASN A 7 27.84 -7.76 1.15
C ASN A 7 26.41 -7.24 1.26
N GLN A 8 25.99 -6.82 2.46
CA GLN A 8 24.93 -5.83 2.59
C GLN A 8 25.51 -4.50 2.12
N LEU A 9 25.09 -4.06 0.93
CA LEU A 9 25.27 -2.68 0.49
C LEU A 9 24.53 -1.79 1.49
N VAL A 10 25.28 -1.18 2.40
CA VAL A 10 24.84 0.04 3.09
C VAL A 10 24.72 1.09 1.98
N ILE A 11 23.52 1.26 1.43
CA ILE A 11 23.20 2.43 0.61
C ILE A 11 23.42 3.61 1.55
N GLY A 12 24.50 4.35 1.32
CA GLY A 12 24.86 5.48 2.17
C GLY A 12 23.70 6.46 2.21
N ALA A 13 23.22 6.78 3.42
CA ALA A 13 22.17 7.75 3.71
C ALA A 13 22.37 9.15 3.08
N ARG A 14 23.52 9.40 2.44
CA ARG A 14 23.88 10.66 1.77
C ARG A 14 23.26 10.86 0.38
N ASN A 15 22.59 9.86 -0.19
CA ASN A 15 22.02 9.92 -1.56
C ASN A 15 20.53 9.55 -1.66
N MET A 16 19.76 9.57 -0.56
CA MET A 16 18.31 9.34 -0.65
C MET A 16 17.65 10.50 -1.42
N PHE A 17 16.96 10.17 -2.51
CA PHE A 17 16.19 11.12 -3.31
C PHE A 17 14.76 10.63 -3.44
N ILE A 18 13.85 11.27 -2.69
CA ILE A 18 12.45 10.89 -2.67
C ILE A 18 11.75 11.57 -3.86
N GLN A 19 11.19 10.77 -4.76
CA GLN A 19 10.32 11.25 -5.84
C GLN A 19 8.87 11.26 -5.37
N THR A 20 8.03 12.04 -6.06
CA THR A 20 6.58 11.96 -5.86
C THR A 20 5.84 11.69 -7.15
N GLN A 21 4.75 10.94 -7.05
CA GLN A 21 3.83 10.68 -8.14
C GLN A 21 2.41 11.00 -7.68
N ASP A 22 1.66 11.69 -8.53
CA ASP A 22 0.25 11.96 -8.30
C ASP A 22 -0.54 10.64 -8.34
N THR A 23 -1.64 10.60 -7.59
CA THR A 23 -2.62 9.52 -7.65
C THR A 23 -3.93 10.05 -8.26
N PRO A 24 -4.85 9.19 -8.72
CA PRO A 24 -6.17 9.65 -9.14
C PRO A 24 -6.99 10.33 -8.03
N ASN A 25 -6.60 10.12 -6.76
CA ASN A 25 -7.21 10.78 -5.61
C ASN A 25 -6.45 12.10 -5.32
N PRO A 26 -7.08 13.29 -5.46
CA PRO A 26 -6.39 14.57 -5.24
C PRO A 26 -5.90 14.76 -3.79
N ASN A 27 -6.49 14.02 -2.85
CA ASN A 27 -6.09 14.03 -1.45
C ASN A 27 -4.98 13.03 -1.13
N SER A 28 -4.50 12.24 -2.10
CA SER A 28 -3.42 11.27 -1.86
C SER A 28 -2.24 11.51 -2.79
N LEU A 29 -1.03 11.43 -2.22
CA LEU A 29 0.22 11.56 -2.96
C LEU A 29 1.13 10.38 -2.65
N LYS A 30 1.76 9.83 -3.69
CA LYS A 30 2.71 8.73 -3.57
C LYS A 30 4.13 9.30 -3.44
N PHE A 31 4.86 8.84 -2.45
CA PHE A 31 6.26 9.16 -2.18
C PHE A 31 7.09 7.90 -2.45
N LEU A 32 8.10 8.02 -3.32
CA LEU A 32 8.97 6.94 -3.75
C LEU A 32 10.38 7.20 -3.19
N PRO A 33 10.77 6.57 -2.07
CA PRO A 33 12.04 6.87 -1.42
C PRO A 33 13.29 6.41 -2.18
N GLY A 34 13.12 5.65 -3.27
CA GLY A 34 14.21 5.02 -4.02
C GLY A 34 14.83 3.82 -3.29
N VAL A 35 14.19 3.36 -2.21
CA VAL A 35 14.55 2.18 -1.44
C VAL A 35 13.31 1.34 -1.16
N LYS A 36 13.54 0.06 -0.85
CA LYS A 36 12.49 -0.87 -0.44
C LYS A 36 11.83 -0.40 0.86
N VAL A 37 10.49 -0.37 0.88
CA VAL A 37 9.66 -0.02 2.04
C VAL A 37 9.13 -1.30 2.71
N LEU A 38 8.56 -2.22 1.94
CA LEU A 38 8.08 -3.55 2.39
C LEU A 38 8.62 -4.66 1.48
N ASP A 39 8.41 -5.95 1.83
CA ASP A 39 8.75 -7.05 0.93
C ASP A 39 7.94 -7.03 -0.37
N GLU A 40 8.46 -7.72 -1.38
CA GLU A 40 7.78 -7.86 -2.66
C GLU A 40 6.37 -8.43 -2.43
N ARG A 41 5.37 -7.80 -3.07
CA ARG A 41 3.92 -8.11 -2.94
C ARG A 41 3.27 -7.72 -1.61
N GLN A 42 4.02 -7.25 -0.62
CA GLN A 42 3.45 -6.82 0.66
C GLN A 42 2.94 -5.38 0.60
N THR A 43 1.83 -5.17 1.29
CA THR A 43 1.23 -3.85 1.50
C THR A 43 0.75 -3.73 2.94
N MET A 44 0.69 -2.51 3.46
CA MET A 44 0.18 -2.24 4.80
C MET A 44 -0.63 -0.94 4.80
N ASP A 45 -1.84 -1.02 5.34
CA ASP A 45 -2.80 0.08 5.38
C ASP A 45 -2.94 0.60 6.81
N PHE A 46 -2.80 1.92 6.97
CA PHE A 46 -2.99 2.62 8.23
C PHE A 46 -4.07 3.70 8.03
N PRO A 47 -5.36 3.36 8.21
CA PRO A 47 -6.44 4.30 7.97
C PRO A 47 -6.53 5.40 9.03
N ASN A 48 -5.90 5.22 10.19
CA ASN A 48 -5.74 6.26 11.22
C ASN A 48 -4.49 6.01 12.09
N SER A 49 -4.19 6.94 12.99
CA SER A 49 -2.99 6.91 13.83
C SER A 49 -2.95 5.75 14.83
N SER A 50 -4.09 5.21 15.24
CA SER A 50 -4.14 4.07 16.18
C SER A 50 -3.70 2.76 15.51
N ASP A 51 -3.91 2.62 14.20
CA ASP A 51 -3.46 1.47 13.41
C ASP A 51 -1.95 1.47 13.17
N ALA A 52 -1.27 2.60 13.37
CA ALA A 52 0.17 2.74 13.18
C ALA A 52 1.02 2.04 14.26
N TYR A 53 0.40 1.33 15.22
CA TYR A 53 1.09 0.75 16.38
C TYR A 53 2.30 -0.13 15.99
N CYS A 54 2.22 -0.83 14.87
CA CYS A 54 3.26 -1.73 14.37
C CYS A 54 4.31 -1.07 13.47
N SER A 55 4.23 0.24 13.18
CA SER A 55 5.13 0.91 12.25
C SER A 55 5.70 2.20 12.85
N PRO A 56 7.01 2.24 13.18
CA PRO A 56 7.64 3.47 13.64
C PRO A 56 7.54 4.60 12.61
N LEU A 57 7.70 4.28 11.32
CA LEU A 57 7.56 5.27 10.23
C LEU A 57 6.14 5.83 10.14
N ALA A 58 5.10 4.98 10.20
CA ALA A 58 3.72 5.46 10.13
C ALA A 58 3.40 6.34 11.35
N LYS A 59 3.84 5.96 12.55
CA LYS A 59 3.68 6.81 13.76
C LYS A 59 4.28 8.20 13.59
N LEU A 60 5.46 8.29 12.97
CA LEU A 60 6.09 9.59 12.70
C LEU A 60 5.30 10.39 11.68
N LEU A 61 4.85 9.76 10.59
CA LEU A 61 4.04 10.42 9.57
C LEU A 61 2.71 10.95 10.12
N PHE A 62 2.06 10.22 11.04
CA PHE A 62 0.84 10.69 11.70
C PHE A 62 1.03 11.86 12.67
N ARG A 63 2.27 12.23 13.02
CA ARG A 63 2.54 13.44 13.82
C ARG A 63 2.52 14.72 12.97
N ILE A 64 2.61 14.58 11.66
CA ILE A 64 2.56 15.70 10.73
C ILE A 64 1.11 16.18 10.64
N GLU A 65 0.90 17.46 10.90
CA GLU A 65 -0.43 18.06 10.83
C GLU A 65 -1.00 17.92 9.41
N GLY A 66 -2.27 17.52 9.31
CA GLY A 66 -2.95 17.31 8.04
C GLY A 66 -2.83 15.91 7.44
N VAL A 67 -2.06 15.00 8.05
CA VAL A 67 -2.03 13.58 7.62
C VAL A 67 -3.23 12.82 8.20
N LYS A 68 -4.03 12.23 7.30
CA LYS A 68 -5.25 11.47 7.63
C LYS A 68 -5.04 9.97 7.68
N SER A 69 -4.34 9.44 6.68
CA SER A 69 -4.03 8.01 6.55
C SER A 69 -2.71 7.83 5.82
N VAL A 70 -2.08 6.68 6.07
CA VAL A 70 -0.81 6.28 5.49
C VAL A 70 -0.97 4.87 4.93
N PHE A 71 -0.35 4.60 3.79
CA PHE A 71 -0.34 3.28 3.17
C PHE A 71 1.06 2.99 2.65
N PHE A 72 1.56 1.79 2.91
CA PHE A 72 2.86 1.33 2.43
C PHE A 72 2.68 0.27 1.35
N GLY A 73 3.33 0.48 0.21
CA GLY A 73 3.56 -0.53 -0.80
C GLY A 73 4.99 -1.08 -0.73
N PRO A 74 5.41 -1.89 -1.71
CA PRO A 74 6.75 -2.50 -1.74
C PRO A 74 7.88 -1.46 -1.75
N ASP A 75 7.74 -0.39 -2.53
CA ASP A 75 8.77 0.63 -2.76
C ASP A 75 8.24 2.07 -2.68
N PHE A 76 7.02 2.24 -2.16
CA PHE A 76 6.36 3.52 -2.06
C PHE A 76 5.56 3.68 -0.76
N ILE A 77 5.32 4.95 -0.41
CA ILE A 77 4.47 5.36 0.69
C ILE A 77 3.41 6.28 0.12
N THR A 78 2.14 5.96 0.29
CA THR A 78 1.04 6.87 -0.01
C THR A 78 0.63 7.57 1.27
N VAL A 79 0.55 8.90 1.23
CA VAL A 79 -0.02 9.71 2.31
C VAL A 79 -1.31 10.33 1.79
N THR A 80 -2.36 10.28 2.60
CA THR A 80 -3.63 10.96 2.33
C THR A 80 -3.82 12.10 3.32
N LYS A 81 -4.15 13.29 2.83
CA LYS A 81 -4.44 14.46 3.65
C LYS A 81 -5.89 14.49 4.15
N VAL A 82 -6.15 15.25 5.21
CA VAL A 82 -7.46 15.35 5.88
C VAL A 82 -8.59 15.76 4.94
N ASP A 83 -8.34 16.73 4.06
CA ASP A 83 -9.30 17.29 3.13
C ASP A 83 -8.61 18.08 1.99
N GLU A 84 -9.43 18.65 1.11
CA GLU A 84 -8.99 19.42 -0.05
C GLU A 84 -8.39 20.78 0.32
N GLU A 85 -8.70 21.35 1.49
CA GLU A 85 -8.24 22.67 1.92
C GLU A 85 -6.75 22.66 2.30
N MET A 86 -6.23 21.52 2.76
CA MET A 86 -4.82 21.35 3.10
C MET A 86 -3.92 21.37 1.86
N ASP A 87 -2.99 22.34 1.74
CA ASP A 87 -2.07 22.41 0.59
C ASP A 87 -0.87 21.46 0.77
N TRP A 88 -0.63 20.60 -0.24
CA TRP A 88 0.56 19.74 -0.30
C TRP A 88 1.87 20.52 -0.12
N LYS A 89 1.95 21.78 -0.53
CA LYS A 89 3.15 22.63 -0.34
C LYS A 89 3.54 22.81 1.13
N LEU A 90 2.58 22.73 2.05
CA LEU A 90 2.81 22.91 3.49
C LEU A 90 3.24 21.59 4.15
N ILE A 91 2.60 20.48 3.81
CA ILE A 91 2.84 19.18 4.46
C ILE A 91 3.98 18.37 3.83
N LYS A 92 4.23 18.55 2.52
CA LYS A 92 5.20 17.77 1.76
C LYS A 92 6.64 17.92 2.27
N PRO A 93 7.14 19.11 2.66
CA PRO A 93 8.47 19.24 3.26
C PRO A 93 8.66 18.41 4.53
N GLU A 94 7.66 18.38 5.42
CA GLU A 94 7.72 17.61 6.67
C GLU A 94 7.69 16.09 6.40
N ILE A 95 6.90 15.65 5.43
CA ILE A 95 6.87 14.24 5.01
C ILE A 95 8.23 13.82 4.45
N PHE A 96 8.84 14.64 3.60
CA PHE A 96 10.17 14.37 3.08
C PHE A 96 11.21 14.24 4.20
N ALA A 97 11.26 15.22 5.12
CA ALA A 97 12.17 15.19 6.25
C ALA A 97 11.99 13.93 7.10
N THR A 98 10.74 13.59 7.41
CA THR A 98 10.39 12.41 8.21
C THR A 98 10.85 11.11 7.55
N ILE A 99 10.60 10.94 6.25
CA ILE A 99 11.02 9.73 5.52
C ILE A 99 12.55 9.65 5.44
N MET A 100 13.24 10.76 5.12
CA MET A 100 14.70 10.79 5.05
C MET A 100 15.36 10.47 6.39
N ASP A 101 14.89 11.09 7.48
CA ASP A 101 15.41 10.86 8.83
C ASP A 101 15.15 9.42 9.28
N PHE A 102 13.95 8.89 8.99
CA PHE A 102 13.60 7.53 9.32
C PHE A 102 14.54 6.51 8.65
N PHE A 103 14.70 6.58 7.32
CA PHE A 103 15.57 5.62 6.63
C PHE A 103 17.06 5.82 6.98
N SER A 104 17.47 7.05 7.33
CA SER A 104 18.82 7.32 7.83
C SER A 104 19.07 6.72 9.22
N SER A 105 18.03 6.53 10.02
CA SER A 105 18.13 5.95 11.37
C SER A 105 18.37 4.44 11.39
N GLY A 106 18.03 3.73 10.29
CA GLY A 106 18.11 2.27 10.20
C GLY A 106 17.06 1.52 11.04
N LEU A 107 16.04 2.21 11.55
CA LEU A 107 14.91 1.58 12.22
C LEU A 107 14.10 0.69 11.24
N PRO A 108 13.48 -0.40 11.72
CA PRO A 108 12.63 -1.23 10.88
C PRO A 108 11.33 -0.50 10.54
N VAL A 109 10.84 -0.66 9.30
CA VAL A 109 9.56 -0.08 8.84
C VAL A 109 8.38 -0.67 9.61
N LEU A 110 8.42 -1.98 9.89
CA LEU A 110 7.42 -2.71 10.68
C LEU A 110 8.09 -3.44 11.87
N ASN A 111 7.41 -3.46 13.01
CA ASN A 111 7.78 -4.23 14.20
C ASN A 111 6.95 -5.52 14.25
N ASP A 112 7.59 -6.68 14.09
CA ASP A 112 7.06 -8.03 14.40
C ASP A 112 5.61 -8.32 13.93
N VAL A 113 5.18 -7.74 12.80
CA VAL A 113 3.88 -7.99 12.19
C VAL A 113 4.08 -8.42 10.74
N LYS A 114 3.45 -9.52 10.36
CA LYS A 114 3.31 -9.89 8.95
C LYS A 114 2.21 -9.02 8.32
N PRO A 115 2.47 -8.33 7.20
CA PRO A 115 1.42 -7.65 6.43
C PRO A 115 0.35 -8.64 5.93
N ASN A 116 -0.82 -8.09 5.57
CA ASN A 116 -2.06 -8.82 5.30
C ASN A 116 -1.86 -10.09 4.44
N ALA A 117 -2.21 -11.25 5.02
CA ALA A 117 -2.04 -12.57 4.41
C ALA A 117 -3.27 -13.05 3.60
N ASP A 118 -4.41 -12.35 3.67
CA ASP A 118 -5.69 -12.93 3.18
C ASP A 118 -5.77 -13.05 1.65
N THR A 119 -4.94 -12.30 0.91
CA THR A 119 -4.86 -12.43 -0.56
C THR A 119 -3.85 -13.51 -1.00
N GLU A 120 -3.06 -14.08 -0.08
CA GLU A 120 -2.18 -15.21 -0.40
C GLU A 120 -3.01 -16.45 -0.73
N ILE A 121 -2.58 -17.18 -1.76
CA ILE A 121 -3.22 -18.43 -2.19
C ILE A 121 -2.81 -19.55 -1.23
N ASN A 122 -3.78 -20.18 -0.59
CA ASN A 122 -3.57 -21.31 0.33
C ASN A 122 -3.93 -22.64 -0.36
N GLU A 123 -3.34 -23.74 0.12
CA GLU A 123 -3.62 -25.09 -0.41
C GLU A 123 -5.08 -25.51 -0.21
N ASP A 124 -5.71 -25.05 0.88
CA ASP A 124 -7.09 -25.37 1.24
C ASP A 124 -8.13 -24.42 0.60
N ASP A 125 -7.69 -23.44 -0.21
CA ASP A 125 -8.61 -22.57 -0.94
C ASP A 125 -9.34 -23.38 -2.04
N ASP A 126 -10.66 -23.19 -2.13
CA ASP A 126 -11.45 -23.72 -3.24
C ASP A 126 -10.95 -23.18 -4.59
N GLU A 127 -11.14 -23.95 -5.68
CA GLU A 127 -10.66 -23.61 -7.01
C GLU A 127 -11.09 -22.19 -7.44
N THR A 128 -12.34 -21.81 -7.19
CA THR A 128 -12.82 -20.46 -7.53
C THR A 128 -12.11 -19.39 -6.71
N VAL A 129 -11.86 -19.63 -5.42
CA VAL A 129 -11.13 -18.68 -4.56
C VAL A 129 -9.68 -18.52 -5.04
N ARG A 130 -9.03 -19.62 -5.43
CA ARG A 130 -7.68 -19.58 -5.99
C ARG A 130 -7.63 -18.75 -7.27
N MET A 131 -8.59 -18.94 -8.17
CA MET A 131 -8.71 -18.14 -9.40
C MET A 131 -8.94 -16.65 -9.10
N ILE A 132 -9.80 -16.32 -8.13
CA ILE A 132 -10.03 -14.93 -7.69
C ILE A 132 -8.71 -14.32 -7.18
N LYS A 133 -8.01 -15.00 -6.28
CA LYS A 133 -6.75 -14.52 -5.70
C LYS A 133 -5.65 -14.38 -6.75
N GLU A 134 -5.55 -15.30 -7.70
CA GLU A 134 -4.60 -15.22 -8.82
C GLU A 134 -4.90 -14.01 -9.72
N LEU A 135 -6.16 -13.77 -10.06
CA LEU A 135 -6.55 -12.61 -10.86
C LEU A 135 -6.29 -11.28 -10.12
N LEU A 136 -6.53 -11.27 -8.80
CA LEU A 136 -6.16 -10.13 -7.95
C LEU A 136 -4.66 -9.86 -8.04
N ASP A 137 -3.82 -10.85 -7.78
CA ASP A 137 -2.36 -10.70 -7.71
C ASP A 137 -1.74 -10.33 -9.06
N THR A 138 -2.20 -10.95 -10.15
CA THR A 138 -1.55 -10.82 -11.46
C THR A 138 -2.04 -9.65 -12.29
N ARG A 139 -3.25 -9.13 -12.06
CA ARG A 139 -3.84 -8.08 -12.91
C ARG A 139 -4.39 -6.89 -12.15
N ILE A 140 -5.08 -7.10 -11.03
CA ILE A 140 -5.80 -6.02 -10.37
C ILE A 140 -4.89 -5.24 -9.43
N ARG A 141 -4.21 -5.93 -8.51
CA ARG A 141 -3.31 -5.31 -7.52
C ARG A 141 -2.21 -4.47 -8.16
N PRO A 142 -1.54 -4.88 -9.26
CA PRO A 142 -0.53 -4.06 -9.92
C PRO A 142 -1.06 -2.67 -10.31
N THR A 143 -2.23 -2.62 -10.96
CA THR A 143 -2.85 -1.35 -11.37
C THR A 143 -3.31 -0.52 -10.16
N VAL A 144 -3.86 -1.16 -9.13
CA VAL A 144 -4.31 -0.45 -7.92
C VAL A 144 -3.13 0.12 -7.12
N GLN A 145 -2.00 -0.58 -7.10
CA GLN A 145 -0.77 -0.12 -6.45
C GLN A 145 -0.06 0.99 -7.23
N GLU A 146 -0.17 1.00 -8.56
CA GLU A 146 0.26 2.16 -9.37
C GLU A 146 -0.46 3.43 -8.93
N ASP A 147 -1.77 3.32 -8.64
CA ASP A 147 -2.63 4.39 -8.11
C ASP A 147 -2.41 4.67 -6.61
N GLY A 148 -1.51 3.95 -5.94
CA GLY A 148 -1.13 4.20 -4.55
C GLY A 148 -2.03 3.56 -3.49
N GLY A 149 -2.80 2.51 -3.85
CA GLY A 149 -3.61 1.73 -2.92
C GLY A 149 -3.37 0.23 -3.04
N ASP A 150 -4.29 -0.57 -2.52
CA ASP A 150 -4.34 -2.02 -2.77
C ASP A 150 -5.78 -2.54 -2.64
N VAL A 151 -5.97 -3.82 -2.99
CA VAL A 151 -7.21 -4.54 -2.77
C VAL A 151 -6.95 -5.86 -2.04
N VAL A 152 -7.73 -6.10 -0.99
CA VAL A 152 -7.65 -7.31 -0.16
C VAL A 152 -8.87 -8.17 -0.39
N PHE A 153 -8.65 -9.47 -0.60
CA PHE A 153 -9.72 -10.45 -0.65
C PHE A 153 -10.30 -10.66 0.76
N MET A 154 -11.63 -10.54 0.90
CA MET A 154 -12.33 -10.69 2.19
C MET A 154 -13.24 -11.92 2.23
N GLY A 155 -13.42 -12.62 1.11
CA GLY A 155 -14.25 -13.82 1.02
C GLY A 155 -15.06 -13.91 -0.26
N PHE A 156 -15.57 -15.11 -0.52
CA PHE A 156 -16.42 -15.42 -1.66
C PHE A 156 -17.56 -16.35 -1.20
N SER A 157 -18.80 -16.00 -1.53
CA SER A 157 -19.99 -16.78 -1.17
C SER A 157 -21.15 -16.45 -2.11
N ASP A 158 -21.89 -17.46 -2.57
CA ASP A 158 -23.09 -17.30 -3.42
C ASP A 158 -22.85 -16.41 -4.66
N GLY A 159 -21.70 -16.58 -5.31
CA GLY A 159 -21.28 -15.78 -6.47
C GLY A 159 -20.82 -14.34 -6.15
N ILE A 160 -20.82 -13.95 -4.87
CA ILE A 160 -20.46 -12.60 -4.44
C ILE A 160 -19.03 -12.59 -3.90
N VAL A 161 -18.14 -11.85 -4.58
CA VAL A 161 -16.78 -11.57 -4.10
C VAL A 161 -16.80 -10.34 -3.20
N LYS A 162 -16.28 -10.46 -1.98
CA LYS A 162 -16.06 -9.35 -1.05
C LYS A 162 -14.60 -8.92 -1.11
N LEU A 163 -14.38 -7.65 -1.42
CA LEU A 163 -13.06 -7.03 -1.48
C LEU A 163 -13.02 -5.80 -0.56
N LYS A 164 -11.87 -5.55 0.06
CA LYS A 164 -11.58 -4.32 0.81
C LYS A 164 -10.57 -3.49 0.03
N LEU A 165 -10.93 -2.26 -0.31
CA LEU A 165 -9.99 -1.29 -0.88
C LEU A 165 -9.15 -0.68 0.25
N GLN A 166 -7.89 -0.35 -0.06
CA GLN A 166 -6.91 0.22 0.88
C GLN A 166 -6.17 1.41 0.26
N GLY A 167 -5.51 2.21 1.10
CA GLY A 167 -4.75 3.38 0.65
C GLY A 167 -5.59 4.42 -0.09
N SER A 168 -5.05 4.96 -1.18
CA SER A 168 -5.67 6.04 -1.96
C SER A 168 -7.08 5.71 -2.48
N CYS A 169 -7.41 4.43 -2.60
CA CYS A 169 -8.66 3.93 -3.18
C CYS A 169 -9.87 3.96 -2.24
N THR A 170 -9.68 4.10 -0.93
CA THR A 170 -10.76 4.01 0.08
C THR A 170 -11.77 5.16 0.01
N ASN A 171 -11.31 6.37 -0.30
CA ASN A 171 -12.11 7.59 -0.30
C ASN A 171 -11.89 8.43 -1.57
N CYS A 172 -11.60 7.79 -2.71
CA CYS A 172 -11.36 8.49 -3.96
C CYS A 172 -12.68 8.98 -4.57
N PRO A 173 -13.00 10.29 -4.54
CA PRO A 173 -14.29 10.81 -5.01
C PRO A 173 -14.50 10.59 -6.51
N SER A 174 -13.42 10.49 -7.28
CA SER A 174 -13.40 10.33 -8.73
C SER A 174 -13.44 8.88 -9.21
N SER A 175 -12.97 7.91 -8.40
CA SER A 175 -12.59 6.60 -8.95
C SER A 175 -13.18 5.38 -8.27
N VAL A 176 -13.82 5.48 -7.09
CA VAL A 176 -14.34 4.28 -6.38
C VAL A 176 -15.35 3.51 -7.25
N VAL A 177 -16.29 4.22 -7.90
CA VAL A 177 -17.31 3.57 -8.75
C VAL A 177 -16.69 2.95 -10.00
N THR A 178 -15.79 3.67 -10.66
CA THR A 178 -15.13 3.21 -11.89
C THR A 178 -14.22 2.03 -11.63
N LEU A 179 -13.39 2.10 -10.58
CA LEU A 179 -12.52 1.01 -10.15
C LEU A 179 -13.33 -0.23 -9.79
N LYS A 180 -14.38 -0.06 -8.98
CA LYS A 180 -15.28 -1.17 -8.61
C LYS A 180 -15.88 -1.85 -9.85
N LYS A 181 -16.39 -1.07 -10.81
CA LYS A 181 -16.94 -1.62 -12.06
C LYS A 181 -15.88 -2.32 -12.90
N GLY A 182 -14.67 -1.75 -12.99
CA GLY A 182 -13.55 -2.37 -13.70
C GLY A 182 -13.17 -3.72 -13.12
N ILE A 183 -13.02 -3.80 -11.79
CA ILE A 183 -12.75 -5.05 -11.07
C ILE A 183 -13.88 -6.05 -11.28
N GLN A 184 -15.14 -5.61 -11.11
CA GLN A 184 -16.31 -6.47 -11.28
C GLN A 184 -16.38 -7.07 -12.69
N ASN A 185 -16.26 -6.25 -13.73
CA ASN A 185 -16.29 -6.71 -15.11
C ASN A 185 -15.16 -7.70 -15.41
N MET A 186 -13.96 -7.46 -14.86
CA MET A 186 -12.83 -8.37 -15.03
C MET A 186 -13.07 -9.71 -14.33
N MET A 187 -13.58 -9.69 -13.10
CA MET A 187 -13.90 -10.90 -12.35
C MET A 187 -14.96 -11.73 -13.07
N GLN A 188 -16.08 -11.12 -13.47
CA GLN A 188 -17.18 -11.81 -14.17
C GLN A 188 -16.74 -12.35 -15.55
N PHE A 189 -15.78 -11.70 -16.21
CA PHE A 189 -15.26 -12.17 -17.49
C PHE A 189 -14.36 -13.41 -17.34
N TYR A 190 -13.50 -13.46 -16.32
CA TYR A 190 -12.54 -14.55 -16.13
C TYR A 190 -13.06 -15.68 -15.24
N ILE A 191 -14.07 -15.44 -14.41
CA ILE A 191 -14.55 -16.35 -13.37
C ILE A 191 -16.09 -16.45 -13.47
N PRO A 192 -16.63 -17.43 -14.21
CA PRO A 192 -18.07 -17.56 -14.49
C PRO A 192 -18.96 -17.67 -13.25
N GLU A 193 -18.40 -18.12 -12.12
CA GLU A 193 -19.08 -18.26 -10.84
C GLU A 193 -19.33 -16.90 -10.15
N VAL A 194 -18.67 -15.82 -10.58
CA VAL A 194 -18.84 -14.47 -10.03
C VAL A 194 -20.01 -13.75 -10.71
N MET A 195 -20.91 -13.17 -9.91
CA MET A 195 -22.14 -12.49 -10.34
C MET A 195 -22.10 -10.96 -10.22
#